data_AF-A0AAW0LRB2-F1
#
_entry.id   AF-A0AAW0LRB2-F1
#
_cell.length_a   1.000
_cell.length_b   1.000
_cell.length_c   1.000
_cell.angle_alpha   90.00
_cell.angle_beta   90.00
_cell.angle_gamma   90.00
#
_symmetry.space_group_name_H-M   'P 1'
#
loop_
_entity.id
_entity.type
_entity.pdbx_description
1 polymer ?
#
loop_
_entity_poly.entity_id
_entity_poly.type
_entity_poly.pdbx_seq_one_letter_code
_entity_poly.pdbx_strand_id
1 'polypeptide(L)'
;MEGASTVRIDRKSSIESEPRTLGFDQIQYAREAALYVLNTKTIEEAMTIFVKGIEPVVSTARHNENTMIDTEDEELESTEDQLRLPAGPRDIASAPF
;
A
#
# COMPACT_ATOMS: atom_id res chain seq x y z
N MET A 1 50.37 9.50 16.79
CA MET A 1 49.24 8.82 17.45
C MET A 1 47.98 9.46 16.91
N GLU A 2 47.53 9.01 15.74
CA GLU A 2 46.32 9.53 15.08
C GLU A 2 45.09 8.99 15.81
N GLY A 3 44.39 9.89 16.50
CA GLY A 3 43.11 9.58 17.12
C GLY A 3 42.07 9.39 16.03
N ALA A 4 41.66 8.14 15.82
CA ALA A 4 40.48 7.83 15.01
C ALA A 4 39.29 8.60 15.58
N SER A 5 38.79 9.58 14.81
CA SER A 5 37.57 10.30 15.11
C SER A 5 36.44 9.27 15.13
N THR A 6 35.98 8.91 16.32
CA THR A 6 34.81 8.07 16.51
C THR A 6 33.60 8.86 16.02
N VAL A 7 33.19 8.63 14.77
CA VAL A 7 31.93 9.14 14.22
C VAL A 7 30.83 8.58 15.12
N ARG A 8 30.25 9.44 15.96
CA ARG A 8 29.12 9.08 16.81
C ARG A 8 27.94 8.79 15.89
N ILE A 9 27.59 7.51 15.76
CA ILE A 9 26.39 7.10 15.05
C ILE A 9 25.22 7.46 15.97
N ASP A 10 24.67 8.66 15.78
CA ASP A 10 23.44 9.06 16.46
C ASP A 10 22.29 8.20 15.88
N ARG A 11 21.76 7.30 16.70
CA ARG A 11 20.59 6.50 16.35
C ARG A 11 19.38 7.44 16.27
N LYS A 12 18.94 7.76 15.05
CA LYS A 12 17.66 8.42 14.81
C LYS A 12 16.56 7.36 14.77
N SER A 13 15.40 7.68 15.33
CA SER A 13 14.23 6.80 15.25
C SER A 13 13.64 6.91 13.83
N SER A 14 13.31 5.77 13.20
CA SER A 14 12.75 5.73 11.84
C SER A 14 11.50 6.60 11.68
N ILE A 15 10.75 6.79 12.77
CA ILE A 15 9.54 7.63 12.83
C ILE A 15 9.79 9.10 12.45
N GLU A 16 11.02 9.62 12.58
CA GLU A 16 11.34 11.01 12.20
C GLU A 16 11.58 11.15 10.69
N SER A 17 11.92 10.05 10.01
CA SER A 17 12.17 10.00 8.56
C SER A 17 10.96 9.51 7.76
N GLU A 18 9.98 8.91 8.40
CA GLU A 18 8.80 8.34 7.75
C GLU A 18 7.74 9.42 7.45
N PRO A 19 7.02 9.30 6.33
CA PRO A 19 5.88 10.17 6.06
C PRO A 19 4.81 9.94 7.12
N ARG A 20 4.38 11.01 7.77
CA ARG A 20 3.35 10.91 8.82
C ARG A 20 2.00 10.57 8.19
N THR A 21 1.33 9.56 8.74
CA THR A 21 -0.04 9.22 8.38
C THR A 21 -0.97 10.40 8.67
N LEU A 22 -1.95 10.62 7.80
CA LEU A 22 -3.00 11.63 7.99
C LEU A 22 -3.77 11.37 9.30
N GLY A 23 -4.15 12.43 10.00
CA GLY A 23 -5.06 12.35 11.14
C GLY A 23 -6.49 11.99 10.70
N PHE A 24 -7.36 11.63 11.64
CA PHE A 24 -8.72 11.17 11.34
C PHE A 24 -9.52 12.16 10.48
N ASP A 25 -9.58 13.44 10.86
CA ASP A 25 -10.32 14.45 10.11
C ASP A 25 -9.74 14.67 8.71
N GLN A 26 -8.41 14.55 8.57
CA GLN A 26 -7.74 14.67 7.28
C GLN A 26 -8.04 13.48 6.37
N ILE A 27 -8.16 12.28 6.93
CA ILE A 27 -8.59 11.08 6.19
C ILE A 27 -10.03 11.27 5.68
N GLN A 28 -10.93 11.74 6.55
CA GLN A 28 -12.32 11.96 6.17
C GLN A 28 -12.44 13.01 5.06
N TYR A 29 -11.75 14.13 5.21
CA TYR A 29 -11.70 15.16 4.18
C TYR A 29 -11.11 14.63 2.86
N ALA A 30 -10.00 13.90 2.91
CA ALA A 30 -9.38 13.31 1.71
C ALA A 30 -10.34 12.33 1.01
N ARG A 31 -11.11 11.57 1.78
CA ARG A 31 -12.13 10.65 1.25
C ARG A 31 -13.25 11.40 0.51
N GLU A 32 -13.77 12.47 1.09
CA GLU A 32 -14.80 13.31 0.46
C GLU A 32 -14.28 13.97 -0.82
N ALA A 33 -13.04 14.47 -0.79
CA ALA A 33 -12.39 15.05 -1.96
C ALA A 33 -12.17 14.02 -3.07
N ALA A 34 -11.74 12.80 -2.72
CA ALA A 34 -11.59 11.72 -3.68
C ALA A 34 -12.94 11.33 -4.32
N LEU A 35 -14.00 11.24 -3.52
CA LEU A 35 -15.34 10.95 -4.01
C LEU A 35 -15.85 12.04 -4.96
N TYR A 36 -15.57 13.31 -4.66
CA TYR A 36 -15.91 14.42 -5.54
C TYR A 36 -15.24 14.30 -6.92
N VAL A 37 -13.95 13.94 -6.96
CA VAL A 37 -13.22 13.73 -8.22
C VAL A 37 -13.85 12.60 -9.03
N LEU A 38 -14.11 11.45 -8.41
CA LEU A 38 -14.71 10.29 -9.08
C LEU A 38 -16.10 10.59 -9.65
N ASN A 39 -16.89 11.42 -8.98
CA ASN A 39 -18.25 11.74 -9.41
C ASN A 39 -18.32 12.85 -10.46
N THR A 40 -17.27 13.66 -10.62
CA THR A 40 -17.32 14.87 -11.47
C THR A 40 -16.35 14.85 -12.64
N LYS A 41 -15.34 13.98 -12.62
CA LYS A 41 -14.29 13.88 -13.63
C LYS A 41 -14.44 12.63 -14.47
N THR A 42 -13.88 12.67 -15.67
CA THR A 42 -13.75 11.43 -16.47
C THR A 42 -12.71 10.51 -15.84
N ILE A 43 -12.71 9.24 -16.24
CA ILE A 43 -11.80 8.24 -15.70
C ILE A 43 -10.34 8.64 -15.96
N GLU A 44 -10.03 9.18 -17.13
CA GLU A 44 -8.67 9.57 -17.54
C GLU A 44 -8.16 10.76 -16.73
N GLU A 45 -9.02 11.76 -16.49
CA GLU A 45 -8.71 12.90 -15.64
C GLU A 45 -8.51 12.46 -14.18
N ALA A 46 -9.40 11.61 -13.66
CA ALA A 46 -9.30 11.08 -12.31
C ALA A 46 -8.01 10.26 -12.13
N MET A 47 -7.69 9.37 -13.07
CA MET A 47 -6.43 8.61 -13.06
C MET A 47 -5.24 9.55 -12.99
N THR A 48 -5.20 10.56 -13.87
CA THR A 48 -4.12 11.56 -13.88
C THR A 48 -3.97 12.23 -12.51
N ILE A 49 -5.07 12.62 -11.86
CA ILE A 49 -5.04 13.24 -10.53
C ILE A 49 -4.43 12.30 -9.48
N PHE A 50 -4.87 11.03 -9.44
CA PHE A 50 -4.45 10.10 -8.39
C PHE A 50 -3.03 9.57 -8.56
N VAL A 51 -2.53 9.48 -9.79
CA VAL A 51 -1.20 8.91 -10.07
C VAL A 51 -0.13 9.97 -10.31
N LYS A 52 -0.49 11.25 -10.34
CA LYS A 52 0.46 12.35 -10.61
C LYS A 52 1.60 12.35 -9.58
N GLY A 53 2.82 12.18 -10.07
CA GLY A 53 4.03 12.22 -9.24
C GLY A 53 4.33 10.93 -8.48
N ILE A 54 3.57 9.85 -8.73
CA ILE A 54 3.88 8.51 -8.24
C ILE A 54 4.75 7.81 -9.28
N GLU A 55 5.87 7.26 -8.86
CA GLU A 55 6.70 6.39 -9.70
C GLU A 55 6.17 4.94 -9.59
N PRO A 56 5.91 4.26 -10.71
CA PRO A 56 5.53 2.85 -10.68
C PRO A 56 6.63 2.03 -10.01
N VAL A 57 6.25 1.18 -9.04
CA VAL A 57 7.18 0.23 -8.46
C VAL A 57 7.42 -0.88 -9.49
N VAL A 58 8.57 -0.84 -10.17
CA VAL A 58 8.98 -1.90 -11.10
C VAL A 58 9.29 -3.16 -10.27
N SER A 59 8.34 -4.09 -10.23
CA SER A 59 8.58 -5.40 -9.61
C SER A 59 9.70 -6.12 -10.33
N THR A 60 10.78 -6.46 -9.62
CA THR A 60 11.88 -7.29 -10.14
C THR A 60 11.51 -8.78 -10.21
N ALA A 61 10.22 -9.11 -10.20
CA ALA A 61 9.76 -10.46 -10.47
C ALA A 61 10.18 -10.77 -11.90
N ARG A 62 11.28 -11.51 -12.03
CA ARG A 62 11.73 -12.05 -13.31
C ARG A 62 10.52 -12.71 -13.92
N HIS A 63 10.19 -12.27 -15.13
CA HIS A 63 9.17 -12.81 -16.00
C HIS A 63 9.43 -14.31 -16.16
N ASN A 64 8.93 -15.13 -15.24
CA ASN A 64 8.63 -16.51 -15.55
C ASN A 64 7.39 -16.41 -16.43
N GLU A 65 7.61 -16.70 -17.69
CA GLU A 65 6.74 -16.59 -18.86
C GLU A 65 5.40 -17.35 -18.80
N ASN A 66 4.83 -17.56 -17.62
CA ASN A 66 3.60 -18.33 -17.43
C ASN A 66 2.62 -17.72 -16.41
N THR A 67 2.66 -16.41 -16.19
CA THR A 67 1.59 -15.71 -15.47
C THR A 67 1.26 -14.41 -16.20
N MET A 68 0.68 -14.56 -17.39
CA MET A 68 -0.28 -13.57 -17.87
C MET A 68 -1.41 -13.55 -16.83
N ILE A 69 -1.45 -12.52 -15.99
CA ILE A 69 -2.71 -12.12 -15.38
C ILE A 69 -3.46 -11.46 -16.53
N ASP A 70 -4.36 -12.25 -17.11
CA ASP A 70 -5.27 -11.84 -18.15
C ASP A 70 -6.26 -10.85 -17.54
N THR A 71 -5.96 -9.55 -17.60
CA THR A 71 -6.88 -8.48 -17.17
C THR A 71 -7.80 -8.09 -18.32
N GLU A 72 -8.45 -9.07 -18.94
CA GLU A 72 -9.58 -8.86 -19.83
C GLU A 72 -10.83 -9.44 -19.15
N ASP A 73 -11.75 -8.54 -18.76
CA ASP A 73 -13.08 -8.82 -18.19
C ASP A 73 -13.14 -9.58 -16.85
N GLU A 74 -12.66 -8.96 -15.77
CA GLU A 74 -13.16 -9.30 -14.42
C GLU A 74 -14.42 -8.47 -14.15
N GLU A 75 -15.56 -8.88 -14.74
CA GLU A 75 -16.84 -8.68 -14.07
C GLU A 75 -16.68 -9.20 -12.64
N LEU A 76 -16.97 -8.36 -11.65
CA LEU A 76 -16.86 -8.69 -10.23
C LEU A 76 -17.88 -9.78 -9.85
N GLU A 77 -17.65 -11.03 -10.27
CA GLU A 77 -18.23 -12.18 -9.61
C GLU A 77 -17.56 -12.30 -8.25
N SER A 78 -18.37 -12.14 -7.21
CA SER A 78 -17.96 -12.30 -5.82
C SER A 78 -17.37 -13.70 -5.66
N THR A 79 -16.04 -13.80 -5.60
CA THR A 79 -15.33 -15.07 -5.38
C THR A 79 -15.41 -15.43 -3.90
N GLU A 80 -16.58 -15.94 -3.51
CA GLU A 80 -16.84 -16.46 -2.17
C GLU A 80 -16.05 -17.75 -1.83
N ASP A 81 -15.24 -18.28 -2.77
CA ASP A 81 -14.71 -19.64 -2.67
C ASP A 81 -13.17 -19.78 -2.72
N GLN A 82 -12.39 -18.68 -2.71
CA GLN A 82 -10.91 -18.76 -2.71
C GLN A 82 -10.20 -18.25 -1.44
N LEU A 83 -10.95 -17.89 -0.40
CA LEU A 83 -10.40 -17.75 0.95
C LEU A 83 -10.81 -18.95 1.81
N ARG A 84 -10.19 -20.10 1.57
CA ARG A 84 -10.15 -21.19 2.58
C ARG A 84 -9.31 -20.76 3.78
N LEU A 85 -9.81 -19.76 4.50
CA LEU A 85 -9.51 -19.56 5.90
C LEU A 85 -9.89 -20.86 6.63
N PRO A 86 -9.09 -21.37 7.58
CA PRO A 86 -9.53 -22.49 8.40
C PRO A 86 -10.88 -22.12 9.03
N ALA A 87 -11.91 -22.93 8.77
CA ALA A 87 -13.29 -22.70 9.16
C ALA A 87 -13.50 -22.93 10.67
N GLY A 88 -12.79 -22.18 11.51
CA GLY A 88 -12.91 -22.23 12.97
C GLY A 88 -12.43 -20.94 13.63
N PRO A 89 -12.88 -20.64 14.86
CA PRO A 89 -12.39 -19.50 15.62
C PRO A 89 -10.88 -19.63 15.78
N ARG A 90 -10.13 -18.58 15.41
CA ARG A 90 -8.68 -18.51 15.63
C ARG A 90 -8.45 -18.40 17.14
N ASP A 91 -7.89 -19.47 17.72
CA ASP A 91 -7.49 -19.49 19.13
C ASP A 91 -6.31 -18.56 19.36
N ILE A 92 -6.61 -17.36 19.89
CA ILE A 92 -5.63 -16.35 20.26
C ILE A 92 -4.81 -16.74 21.49
N ALA A 93 -5.22 -17.75 22.27
CA ALA A 93 -4.51 -18.16 23.48
C ALA A 93 -3.21 -18.94 23.18
N SER A 94 -3.05 -19.43 21.96
CA SER A 94 -1.89 -20.21 21.50
C SER A 94 -0.82 -19.35 20.79
N ALA A 95 -1.06 -18.05 20.60
CA ALA A 95 -0.10 -17.18 19.96
C ALA A 95 1.14 -16.97 20.85
N PRO A 96 2.38 -17.19 20.34
CA PRO A 96 3.59 -16.93 21.12
C PRO A 96 3.74 -15.42 21.40
N PHE A 97 4.24 -15.09 22.59
CA PHE A 97 4.65 -13.73 22.98
C PHE A 97 6.02 -13.37 22.40
#